data_AF-A0A4W5MNL7-F1
#
_entry.id   AF-A0A4W5MNL7-F1
#
_cell.length_a   1.000
_cell.length_b   1.000
_cell.length_c   1.000
_cell.angle_alpha   90.00
_cell.angle_beta   90.00
_cell.angle_gamma   90.00
#
_symmetry.space_group_name_H-M   'P 1'
#
loop_
_entity.id
_entity.type
_entity.pdbx_description
1 polymer ?
#
loop_
_entity_poly.entity_id
_entity_poly.type
_entity_poly.pdbx_seq_one_letter_code
_entity_poly.pdbx_strand_id
1 'polypeptide(L)'
;MMGSFRRPRPRFMSSPVLTDLARFHASSVGQQLSNTSVWNSVQTAVIKVFQGGGLQANELYTLNESIRWLLKTELGSFITEYFQNQLLTKGLSHILEKIRLYEGDSQLLILSEMWVRFFTGILPTLQAIFYPVQGQELTVRQMALLGFRDLVLLKLSLEDLLPIATVPPGITQMLLILQVSLLLHQSL
;
A
#
# COMPACT_ATOMS: atom_id res chain seq x y z
N MET A 1 33.98 -24.20 -64.75
CA MET A 1 32.51 -24.22 -64.76
C MET A 1 32.02 -23.67 -63.41
N MET A 2 31.20 -22.62 -63.45
CA MET A 2 30.79 -21.82 -62.29
C MET A 2 29.83 -22.56 -61.34
N GLY A 3 30.05 -22.42 -60.04
CA GLY A 3 29.09 -22.82 -58.99
C GLY A 3 28.02 -21.75 -58.75
N SER A 4 26.76 -22.18 -58.69
CA SER A 4 25.59 -21.32 -58.41
C SER A 4 24.90 -21.81 -57.14
N PHE A 5 25.03 -21.04 -56.06
CA PHE A 5 24.22 -21.19 -54.85
C PHE A 5 22.86 -20.51 -55.07
N ARG A 6 21.77 -21.28 -55.13
CA ARG A 6 20.40 -20.73 -55.16
C ARG A 6 19.91 -20.47 -53.73
N ARG A 7 19.66 -19.21 -53.38
CA ARG A 7 19.05 -18.79 -52.10
C ARG A 7 17.58 -19.26 -52.00
N PRO A 8 17.06 -19.64 -50.82
CA PRO A 8 15.65 -19.95 -50.64
C PRO A 8 14.79 -18.69 -50.80
N ARG A 9 13.67 -18.79 -51.52
CA ARG A 9 12.65 -17.74 -51.61
C ARG A 9 12.05 -17.45 -50.23
N PRO A 10 11.88 -16.18 -49.83
CA PRO A 10 11.12 -15.85 -48.62
C PRO A 10 9.66 -16.28 -48.81
N ARG A 11 9.14 -17.12 -47.91
CA ARG A 11 7.69 -17.34 -47.81
C ARG A 11 7.11 -16.09 -47.15
N PHE A 12 6.24 -15.38 -47.86
CA PHE A 12 5.38 -14.37 -47.25
C PHE A 12 4.56 -15.07 -46.16
N MET A 13 4.83 -14.73 -44.89
CA MET A 13 4.00 -15.12 -43.77
C MET A 13 2.62 -14.47 -43.99
N SER A 14 1.60 -15.29 -44.10
CA SER A 14 0.20 -14.87 -44.15
C SER A 14 -0.10 -13.95 -42.96
N SER A 15 -0.62 -12.76 -43.28
CA SER A 15 -1.11 -11.77 -42.32
C SER A 15 -2.00 -12.43 -41.27
N PRO A 16 -1.88 -12.09 -39.97
CA PRO A 16 -2.82 -12.57 -38.97
C PRO A 16 -4.24 -12.19 -39.41
N VAL A 17 -5.14 -13.16 -39.33
CA VAL A 17 -6.55 -12.98 -39.68
C VAL A 17 -7.15 -11.97 -38.69
N LEU A 18 -8.04 -11.08 -39.14
CA LEU A 18 -8.71 -10.08 -38.28
C LEU A 18 -9.33 -10.68 -36.99
N THR A 19 -9.70 -11.96 -37.02
CA THR A 19 -10.20 -12.72 -35.87
C THR A 19 -9.15 -12.90 -34.77
N ASP A 20 -7.86 -13.01 -35.11
CA ASP A 20 -6.79 -13.15 -34.13
C ASP A 20 -6.47 -11.82 -33.46
N LEU A 21 -6.51 -10.70 -34.20
CA LEU A 21 -6.37 -9.35 -33.61
C LEU A 21 -7.51 -9.04 -32.61
N ALA A 22 -8.75 -9.42 -32.95
CA ALA A 22 -9.89 -9.30 -32.04
C ALA A 22 -9.71 -10.17 -30.78
N ARG A 23 -9.13 -11.37 -30.89
CA ARG A 23 -8.78 -12.22 -29.74
C ARG A 23 -7.67 -11.61 -28.89
N PHE A 24 -6.63 -11.04 -29.49
CA PHE A 24 -5.56 -10.35 -28.75
C PHE A 24 -6.11 -9.14 -27.99
N HIS A 25 -6.93 -8.30 -28.62
CA HIS A 25 -7.59 -7.18 -27.95
C HIS A 25 -8.60 -7.62 -26.89
N ALA A 26 -9.37 -8.68 -27.11
CA ALA A 26 -10.29 -9.22 -26.11
C ALA A 26 -9.53 -9.81 -24.92
N SER A 27 -8.40 -10.48 -25.17
CA SER A 27 -7.54 -11.03 -24.11
C SER A 27 -6.87 -9.94 -23.28
N SER A 28 -6.41 -8.85 -23.90
CA SER A 28 -5.81 -7.72 -23.19
C SER A 28 -6.85 -6.94 -22.38
N VAL A 29 -8.04 -6.69 -22.93
CA VAL A 29 -9.15 -6.04 -22.20
C VAL A 29 -9.65 -6.92 -21.05
N GLY A 30 -9.82 -8.23 -21.29
CA GLY A 30 -10.21 -9.19 -20.25
C GLY A 30 -9.19 -9.29 -19.12
N GLN A 31 -7.89 -9.25 -19.46
CA GLN A 31 -6.81 -9.18 -18.48
C GLN A 31 -6.89 -7.84 -17.71
N GLN A 32 -6.90 -6.69 -18.36
CA GLN A 32 -6.97 -5.37 -17.70
C GLN A 32 -8.18 -5.21 -16.75
N LEU A 33 -9.36 -5.73 -17.13
CA LEU A 33 -10.54 -5.75 -16.26
C LEU A 33 -10.34 -6.65 -15.03
N SER A 34 -9.67 -7.79 -15.20
CA SER A 34 -9.31 -8.67 -14.08
C SER A 34 -8.30 -8.03 -13.13
N ASN A 35 -7.35 -7.24 -13.65
CA ASN A 35 -6.36 -6.53 -12.83
C ASN A 35 -7.05 -5.50 -11.94
N THR A 36 -8.05 -4.82 -12.51
CA THR A 36 -8.82 -3.78 -11.82
C THR A 36 -9.66 -4.38 -10.70
N SER A 37 -10.33 -5.51 -10.92
CA SER A 37 -11.12 -6.17 -9.88
C SER A 37 -10.26 -6.76 -8.76
N VAL A 38 -9.11 -7.36 -9.11
CA VAL A 38 -8.12 -7.87 -8.16
C VAL A 38 -7.58 -6.71 -7.31
N TRP A 39 -7.24 -5.58 -7.93
CA TRP A 39 -6.75 -4.42 -7.21
C TRP A 39 -7.81 -3.79 -6.29
N ASN A 40 -9.04 -3.63 -6.77
CA ASN A 40 -10.14 -3.10 -5.97
C ASN A 40 -10.36 -3.93 -4.70
N SER A 41 -10.19 -5.26 -4.78
CA SER A 41 -10.29 -6.15 -3.62
C SER A 41 -9.22 -5.85 -2.57
N VAL A 42 -7.98 -5.60 -2.99
CA VAL A 42 -6.88 -5.17 -2.09
C VAL A 42 -7.20 -3.84 -1.43
N GLN A 43 -7.66 -2.86 -2.20
CA GLN A 43 -8.03 -1.55 -1.67
C GLN A 43 -9.15 -1.65 -0.62
N THR A 44 -10.22 -2.37 -0.93
CA THR A 44 -11.35 -2.57 -0.02
C THR A 44 -10.90 -3.19 1.29
N ALA A 45 -10.05 -4.23 1.24
CA ALA A 45 -9.51 -4.86 2.44
C ALA A 45 -8.67 -3.88 3.29
N VAL A 46 -7.80 -3.09 2.65
CA VAL A 46 -6.97 -2.09 3.35
C VAL A 46 -7.84 -1.02 4.02
N ILE A 47 -8.83 -0.47 3.32
CA ILE A 47 -9.72 0.54 3.90
C ILE A 47 -10.55 -0.05 5.05
N LYS A 48 -11.03 -1.28 4.91
CA LYS A 48 -11.73 -2.01 5.99
C LYS A 48 -10.85 -2.14 7.24
N VAL A 49 -9.56 -2.43 7.08
CA VAL A 49 -8.60 -2.50 8.19
C VAL A 49 -8.40 -1.13 8.85
N PHE A 50 -8.35 -0.03 8.10
CA PHE A 50 -8.29 1.33 8.68
C PHE A 50 -9.56 1.73 9.43
N GLN A 51 -10.72 1.27 8.96
CA GLN A 51 -11.98 1.39 9.69
C GLN A 51 -12.03 0.44 10.91
N GLY A 52 -11.05 -0.47 10.98
CA GLY A 52 -10.78 -1.49 11.98
C GLY A 52 -11.78 -2.61 12.04
N GLY A 53 -12.28 -2.99 10.87
CA GLY A 53 -12.67 -4.37 10.61
C GLY A 53 -11.44 -5.28 10.50
N GLY A 54 -11.66 -6.57 10.72
CA GLY A 54 -10.64 -7.61 10.52
C GLY A 54 -10.68 -8.19 9.11
N LEU A 55 -9.66 -9.00 8.80
CA LEU A 55 -9.69 -9.87 7.63
C LEU A 55 -10.50 -11.14 7.94
N GLN A 56 -11.24 -11.64 6.95
CA GLN A 56 -11.95 -12.91 7.03
C GLN A 56 -10.99 -14.08 6.92
N ALA A 57 -11.46 -15.28 7.28
CA ALA A 57 -10.70 -16.50 7.12
C ALA A 57 -10.22 -16.64 5.66
N ASN A 58 -8.93 -16.95 5.48
CA ASN A 58 -8.28 -17.09 4.18
C ASN A 58 -8.21 -15.82 3.30
N GLU A 59 -8.81 -14.70 3.71
CA GLU A 59 -8.78 -13.45 2.92
C GLU A 59 -7.33 -12.96 2.74
N LEU A 60 -6.51 -13.04 3.80
CA LEU A 60 -5.09 -12.67 3.73
C LEU A 60 -4.32 -13.47 2.67
N TYR A 61 -4.58 -14.78 2.56
CA TYR A 61 -3.95 -15.62 1.56
C TYR A 61 -4.34 -15.17 0.14
N THR A 62 -5.63 -14.95 -0.10
CA THR A 62 -6.15 -14.46 -1.38
C THR A 62 -5.58 -13.08 -1.76
N LEU A 63 -5.46 -12.18 -0.79
CA LEU A 63 -4.83 -10.87 -0.98
C LEU A 63 -3.35 -10.99 -1.34
N ASN A 64 -2.62 -11.90 -0.69
CA ASN A 64 -1.22 -12.13 -1.00
C ASN A 64 -1.03 -12.70 -2.41
N GLU A 65 -1.85 -13.65 -2.85
CA GLU A 65 -1.82 -14.13 -4.23
C GLU A 65 -2.18 -13.03 -5.23
N SER A 66 -3.17 -12.20 -4.90
CA SER A 66 -3.57 -11.04 -5.70
C SER A 66 -2.40 -10.07 -5.92
N ILE A 67 -1.65 -9.76 -4.85
CA ILE A 67 -0.49 -8.88 -4.94
C ILE A 67 0.66 -9.54 -5.71
N ARG A 68 0.94 -10.83 -5.49
CA ARG A 68 1.95 -11.56 -6.29
C ARG A 68 1.60 -11.57 -7.77
N TRP A 69 0.31 -11.68 -8.09
CA TRP A 69 -0.18 -11.61 -9.45
C TRP A 69 0.01 -10.20 -10.04
N LEU A 70 -0.40 -9.16 -9.30
CA LEU A 70 -0.27 -7.76 -9.74
C LEU A 70 1.20 -7.35 -9.97
N LEU A 71 2.12 -7.83 -9.12
CA LEU A 71 3.56 -7.58 -9.25
C LEU A 71 4.16 -8.13 -10.57
N LYS A 72 3.51 -9.10 -11.21
CA LYS A 72 3.94 -9.64 -12.52
C LYS A 72 3.41 -8.82 -13.71
N THR A 73 2.61 -7.79 -13.44
CA THR A 73 1.98 -6.96 -14.47
C THR A 73 2.55 -5.56 -14.48
N GLU A 74 2.13 -4.74 -15.44
CA GLU A 74 2.50 -3.32 -15.53
C GLU A 74 2.08 -2.51 -14.28
N LEU A 75 1.11 -2.99 -13.50
CA LEU A 75 0.70 -2.36 -12.25
C LEU A 75 1.69 -2.56 -11.10
N GLY A 76 2.59 -3.55 -11.21
CA GLY A 76 3.52 -3.92 -10.15
C GLY A 76 4.41 -2.77 -9.67
N SER A 77 4.90 -1.95 -10.60
CA SER A 77 5.74 -0.79 -10.30
C SER A 77 5.01 0.32 -9.55
N PHE A 78 3.68 0.39 -9.64
CA PHE A 78 2.87 1.43 -9.01
C PHE A 78 2.32 1.03 -7.64
N ILE A 79 2.44 -0.24 -7.23
CA ILE A 79 1.84 -0.72 -5.97
C ILE A 79 2.37 0.06 -4.77
N THR A 80 3.69 0.27 -4.68
CA THR A 80 4.34 0.99 -3.59
C THR A 80 3.89 2.46 -3.55
N GLU A 81 3.91 3.13 -4.70
CA GLU A 81 3.47 4.52 -4.83
C GLU A 81 2.00 4.68 -4.43
N TYR A 82 1.14 3.79 -4.93
CA TYR A 82 -0.28 3.83 -4.61
C TYR A 82 -0.55 3.53 -3.13
N PHE A 83 0.20 2.58 -2.55
CA PHE A 83 0.12 2.31 -1.12
C PHE A 83 0.42 3.57 -0.29
N GLN A 84 1.49 4.31 -0.63
CA GLN A 84 1.84 5.56 0.04
C GLN A 84 0.82 6.67 -0.21
N ASN A 85 0.59 7.00 -1.48
CA ASN A 85 -0.08 8.23 -1.87
C ASN A 85 -1.60 8.15 -1.77
N GLN A 86 -2.18 6.94 -1.80
CA GLN A 86 -3.63 6.75 -1.81
C GLN A 86 -4.10 5.99 -0.57
N LEU A 87 -3.57 4.79 -0.32
CA LEU A 87 -4.08 3.93 0.75
C LEU A 87 -3.71 4.45 2.13
N LEU A 88 -2.43 4.75 2.37
CA LEU A 88 -1.98 5.36 3.63
C LEU A 88 -2.60 6.74 3.81
N THR A 89 -2.58 7.59 2.78
CA THR A 89 -3.21 8.92 2.83
C THR A 89 -4.66 8.84 3.30
N LYS A 90 -5.50 8.05 2.61
CA LYS A 90 -6.92 7.92 2.95
C LYS A 90 -7.15 7.31 4.32
N GLY A 91 -6.40 6.26 4.66
CA GLY A 91 -6.53 5.56 5.94
C GLY A 91 -6.12 6.40 7.15
N LEU A 92 -5.02 7.15 7.01
CA LEU A 92 -4.50 8.02 8.07
C LEU A 92 -5.31 9.31 8.21
N SER A 93 -5.84 9.87 7.11
CA SER A 93 -6.81 10.98 7.18
C SER A 93 -8.03 10.61 8.01
N HIS A 94 -8.58 9.40 7.84
CA HIS A 94 -9.69 8.90 8.67
C HIS A 94 -9.32 8.81 10.16
N ILE A 95 -8.07 8.45 10.47
CA ILE A 95 -7.57 8.44 11.86
C ILE A 95 -7.48 9.86 12.41
N LEU A 96 -6.89 10.79 11.66
CA LEU A 96 -6.76 12.20 12.05
C LEU A 96 -8.13 12.84 12.28
N GLU A 97 -9.08 12.62 11.37
CA GLU A 97 -10.45 13.14 11.50
C GLU A 97 -11.11 12.68 12.79
N LYS A 98 -10.95 11.41 13.18
CA LYS A 98 -11.46 10.91 14.46
C LYS A 98 -10.84 11.59 15.68
N ILE A 99 -9.53 11.86 15.64
CA ILE A 99 -8.83 12.53 16.74
C ILE A 99 -9.30 13.98 16.86
N ARG A 100 -9.53 14.66 15.72
CA ARG A 100 -10.00 16.07 15.67
C ARG A 100 -11.43 16.27 16.16
N LEU A 101 -12.19 15.21 16.42
CA LEU A 101 -13.50 15.32 17.07
C LEU A 101 -13.41 15.68 18.56
N TYR A 102 -12.20 15.68 19.12
CA TYR A 102 -11.92 15.92 20.53
C TYR A 102 -10.94 17.08 20.70
N GLU A 103 -10.92 17.70 21.88
CA GLU A 103 -10.03 18.82 22.22
C GLU A 103 -9.39 18.63 23.61
N GLY A 104 -8.27 19.32 23.86
CA GLY A 104 -7.54 19.28 25.13
C GLY A 104 -7.09 17.87 25.54
N ASP A 105 -7.18 17.55 26.84
CA ASP A 105 -6.74 16.26 27.40
C ASP A 105 -7.45 15.04 26.77
N SER A 106 -8.70 15.21 26.34
CA SER A 106 -9.44 14.15 25.64
C SER A 106 -8.85 13.85 24.26
N GLN A 107 -8.33 14.86 23.56
CA GLN A 107 -7.66 14.66 22.27
C GLN A 107 -6.36 13.88 22.42
N LEU A 108 -5.59 14.13 23.49
CA LEU A 108 -4.36 13.38 23.78
C LEU A 108 -4.65 11.90 24.09
N LEU A 109 -5.71 11.63 24.86
CA LEU A 109 -6.15 10.25 25.15
C LEU A 109 -6.55 9.52 23.86
N ILE A 110 -7.38 10.15 23.03
CA ILE A 110 -7.84 9.56 21.76
C ILE A 110 -6.68 9.37 20.78
N LEU A 111 -5.72 10.31 20.71
CA LEU A 111 -4.48 10.11 19.95
C LEU A 111 -3.73 8.86 20.44
N SER A 112 -3.63 8.67 21.76
CA SER A 112 -2.99 7.49 22.35
C SER A 112 -3.68 6.19 21.94
N GLU A 113 -5.00 6.14 22.05
CA GLU A 113 -5.81 4.98 21.66
C GLU A 113 -5.69 4.67 20.17
N MET A 114 -5.79 5.70 19.33
CA MET A 114 -5.67 5.57 17.88
C MET A 114 -4.27 5.12 17.45
N TRP A 115 -3.23 5.62 18.11
CA TRP A 115 -1.87 5.15 17.92
C TRP A 115 -1.72 3.68 18.30
N VAL A 116 -2.21 3.25 19.46
CA VAL A 116 -2.13 1.84 19.89
C VAL A 116 -2.85 0.95 18.88
N ARG A 117 -4.07 1.31 18.45
CA ARG A 117 -4.82 0.57 17.42
C ARG A 117 -4.06 0.51 16.10
N PHE A 118 -3.48 1.62 15.67
CA PHE A 118 -2.68 1.67 14.47
C PHE A 118 -1.48 0.74 14.56
N PHE A 119 -0.71 0.84 15.65
CA PHE A 119 0.56 0.14 15.81
C PHE A 119 0.41 -1.37 16.04
N THR A 120 -0.60 -1.80 16.80
CA THR A 120 -0.79 -3.22 17.15
C THR A 120 -1.75 -3.96 16.23
N GLY A 121 -2.65 -3.25 15.54
CA GLY A 121 -3.67 -3.85 14.68
C GLY A 121 -3.48 -3.54 13.20
N ILE A 122 -3.56 -2.26 12.83
CA ILE A 122 -3.56 -1.84 11.43
C ILE A 122 -2.21 -2.14 10.77
N LEU A 123 -1.12 -1.65 11.35
CA LEU A 123 0.22 -1.77 10.81
C LEU A 123 0.64 -3.24 10.57
N PRO A 124 0.53 -4.17 11.54
CA PRO A 124 0.83 -5.58 11.29
C PRO A 124 -0.02 -6.20 10.20
N THR A 125 -1.30 -5.81 10.10
CA THR A 125 -2.21 -6.29 9.04
C THR A 125 -1.80 -5.76 7.67
N LEU A 126 -1.42 -4.49 7.55
CA LEU A 126 -0.87 -3.94 6.31
C LEU A 126 0.43 -4.63 5.91
N GLN A 127 1.34 -4.86 6.88
CA GLN A 127 2.56 -5.62 6.64
C GLN A 127 2.27 -7.04 6.13
N ALA A 128 1.23 -7.68 6.66
CA ALA A 128 0.82 -9.02 6.23
C ALA A 128 0.25 -9.03 4.81
N ILE A 129 -0.65 -8.08 4.49
CA ILE A 129 -1.25 -7.94 3.14
C ILE A 129 -0.15 -7.67 2.11
N PHE A 130 0.74 -6.72 2.38
CA PHE A 130 1.78 -6.32 1.43
C PHE A 130 3.09 -7.10 1.59
N TYR A 131 3.10 -8.23 2.30
CA TYR A 131 4.26 -9.10 2.45
C TYR A 131 4.96 -9.46 1.12
N PRO A 132 4.24 -9.70 0.00
CA PRO A 132 4.89 -9.99 -1.27
C PRO A 132 5.67 -8.82 -1.90
N VAL A 133 5.43 -7.59 -1.45
CA VAL A 133 6.12 -6.39 -1.96
C VAL A 133 7.46 -6.25 -1.22
N GLN A 134 8.54 -6.75 -1.84
CA GLN A 134 9.90 -6.73 -1.29
C GLN A 134 10.86 -5.93 -2.17
N GLY A 135 12.06 -5.64 -1.64
CA GLY A 135 13.14 -4.94 -2.35
C GLY A 135 12.86 -3.46 -2.64
N GLN A 136 11.90 -2.86 -1.94
CA GLN A 136 11.61 -1.43 -2.02
C GLN A 136 12.59 -0.64 -1.13
N GLU A 137 12.82 0.63 -1.46
CA GLU A 137 13.63 1.56 -0.66
C GLU A 137 13.11 1.67 0.77
N LEU A 138 11.78 1.78 0.93
CA LEU A 138 11.10 1.78 2.21
C LEU A 138 10.22 0.54 2.36
N THR A 139 10.32 -0.12 3.52
CA THR A 139 9.41 -1.19 3.91
C THR A 139 8.00 -0.63 4.18
N VAL A 140 6.98 -1.50 4.07
CA VAL A 140 5.58 -1.19 4.43
C VAL A 140 5.48 -0.55 5.81
N ARG A 141 6.30 -1.03 6.75
CA ARG A 141 6.39 -0.48 8.10
C ARG A 141 6.93 0.95 8.12
N GLN A 142 8.04 1.20 7.46
CA GLN A 142 8.64 2.54 7.40
C GLN A 142 7.68 3.53 6.73
N MET A 143 7.09 3.17 5.59
CA MET A 143 6.09 3.99 4.90
C MET A 143 4.91 4.34 5.80
N ALA A 144 4.34 3.35 6.51
CA ALA A 144 3.20 3.56 7.39
C ALA A 144 3.55 4.42 8.63
N LEU A 145 4.73 4.23 9.24
CA LEU A 145 5.20 5.02 10.38
C LEU A 145 5.48 6.47 9.98
N LEU A 146 6.15 6.70 8.83
CA LEU A 146 6.36 8.03 8.26
C LEU A 146 5.03 8.70 7.93
N GLY A 147 4.11 7.96 7.29
CA GLY A 147 2.76 8.44 7.02
C GLY A 147 2.03 8.87 8.30
N PHE A 148 2.07 8.07 9.37
CA PHE A 148 1.43 8.43 10.63
C PHE A 148 2.02 9.73 11.20
N ARG A 149 3.36 9.88 11.17
CA ARG A 149 4.02 11.12 11.58
C ARG A 149 3.52 12.31 10.77
N ASP A 150 3.59 12.23 9.45
CA ASP A 150 3.40 13.38 8.55
C ASP A 150 1.93 13.76 8.37
N LEU A 151 1.05 12.77 8.36
CA LEU A 151 -0.37 12.95 8.06
C LEU A 151 -1.24 13.00 9.31
N VAL A 152 -0.78 12.49 10.46
CA VAL A 152 -1.53 12.55 11.71
C VAL A 152 -0.81 13.43 12.72
N LEU A 153 0.37 13.03 13.16
CA LEU A 153 1.03 13.64 14.31
C LEU A 153 1.39 15.12 14.08
N LEU A 154 2.05 15.43 12.96
CA LEU A 154 2.44 16.80 12.58
C LEU A 154 1.25 17.68 12.17
N LYS A 155 0.05 17.12 12.06
CA LYS A 155 -1.19 17.85 11.77
C LYS A 155 -1.99 18.21 13.04
N LEU A 156 -1.47 17.84 14.20
CA LEU A 156 -2.00 18.17 15.53
C LEU A 156 -1.07 19.18 16.22
N SER A 157 -1.64 20.12 16.96
CA SER A 157 -0.88 21.08 17.77
C SER A 157 -0.47 20.44 19.10
N LEU A 158 0.56 19.59 19.09
CA LEU A 158 1.00 18.86 20.29
C LEU A 158 1.49 19.76 21.42
N GLU A 159 2.00 20.96 21.09
CA GLU A 159 2.48 21.95 22.05
C GLU A 159 1.38 22.41 23.01
N ASP A 160 0.13 22.43 22.53
CA ASP A 160 -1.06 22.78 23.32
C ASP A 160 -1.65 21.57 24.05
N LEU A 161 -1.27 20.34 23.64
CA LEU A 161 -1.86 19.08 24.09
C LEU A 161 -1.04 18.30 25.10
N LEU A 162 0.23 18.66 25.30
CA LEU A 162 1.08 18.06 26.31
C LEU A 162 1.01 18.90 27.59
N PRO A 163 0.06 18.64 28.50
CA PRO A 163 0.12 19.26 29.81
C PRO A 163 1.43 18.86 30.50
N ILE A 164 1.87 19.68 31.45
CA ILE A 164 3.03 19.42 32.33
C ILE A 164 2.83 18.09 33.13
N ALA A 165 1.63 17.51 33.09
CA ALA A 165 1.25 16.28 33.79
C ALA A 165 1.03 15.08 32.85
N THR A 166 1.51 13.92 33.31
CA THR A 166 1.33 12.53 32.86
C THR A 166 0.89 12.29 31.41
N VAL A 167 1.88 12.09 30.54
CA VAL A 167 1.69 11.62 29.17
C VAL A 167 1.23 10.15 29.15
N PRO A 168 0.17 9.79 28.41
CA PRO A 168 -0.27 8.40 28.30
C PRO A 168 0.83 7.48 27.75
N PRO A 169 0.96 6.22 28.22
CA PRO A 169 2.02 5.31 27.78
C PRO A 169 2.08 5.10 26.26
N GLY A 170 0.93 5.09 25.58
CA GLY A 170 0.87 4.98 24.12
C GLY A 170 1.51 6.17 23.41
N ILE A 171 1.41 7.39 23.96
CA ILE A 171 2.06 8.57 23.40
C ILE A 171 3.57 8.48 23.59
N THR A 172 4.05 8.07 24.78
CA THR A 172 5.48 7.85 25.02
C THR A 172 6.05 6.84 24.03
N GLN A 173 5.37 5.70 23.85
CA GLN A 173 5.78 4.67 22.91
C GLN A 173 5.76 5.16 21.46
N MET A 174 4.75 5.95 21.07
CA MET A 174 4.66 6.58 19.75
C MET A 174 5.88 7.45 19.46
N LEU A 175 6.20 8.39 20.35
CA LEU A 175 7.29 9.33 20.14
C LEU A 175 8.64 8.61 20.02
N LEU A 176 8.90 7.62 20.88
CA LEU A 176 10.11 6.81 20.82
C LEU A 176 10.26 6.07 19.48
N ILE A 177 9.18 5.49 18.96
CA ILE A 177 9.21 4.72 17.71
C ILE A 177 9.37 5.63 16.49
N LEU A 178 8.67 6.76 16.47
CA LEU A 178 8.73 7.70 15.35
C LEU A 178 10.08 8.43 15.28
N GLN A 179 10.77 8.64 16.42
CA GLN A 179 12.14 9.16 16.46
C GLN A 179 13.15 8.17 15.86
N VAL A 180 13.08 6.89 16.20
CA VAL A 180 13.99 5.87 15.64
C VAL A 180 13.81 5.73 14.12
N SER A 181 12.58 5.89 13.63
CA SER A 181 12.28 5.81 12.20
C SER A 181 12.94 6.92 11.36
N LEU A 182 13.19 8.09 11.97
CA LEU A 182 13.86 9.23 11.32
C LEU A 182 15.36 9.01 11.13
N LEU A 183 16.03 8.39 12.11
CA LEU A 183 17.47 8.17 12.06
C LEU A 183 17.85 7.20 10.93
N LEU A 184 16.99 6.22 10.63
CA LEU A 184 17.23 5.25 9.56
C LEU A 184 17.10 5.85 8.15
N HIS A 185 16.29 6.91 7.98
CA HIS A 185 16.14 7.58 6.69
C HIS A 185 17.27 8.57 6.39
N GLN A 186 17.93 9.13 7.42
CA GLN A 186 19.08 10.03 7.21
C GLN A 186 20.40 9.27 6.94
N SER A 187 20.40 7.96 7.13
CA SER A 187 21.56 7.08 6.92
C SER A 187 21.58 6.34 5.57
N LEU A 188 20.64 6.65 4.67
CA LEU A 188 20.59 6.21 3.27
C LEU A 188 20.77 7.41 2.35
#